data_AF-A0A353Q540-F1
#
_entry.id   AF-A0A353Q540-F1
#
_cell.length_a   1.000
_cell.length_b   1.000
_cell.length_c   1.000
_cell.angle_alpha   90.00
_cell.angle_beta   90.00
_cell.angle_gamma   90.00
#
_symmetry.space_group_name_H-M   'P 1'
#
loop_
_entity.id
_entity.type
_entity.pdbx_description
1 polymer ?
#
loop_
_entity_poly.entity_id
_entity_poly.type
_entity_poly.pdbx_seq_one_letter_code
_entity_poly.pdbx_strand_id
1 'polypeptide(L)' 'MKAIEIKAKERELIREINSDTVLLESALEYVRELKKSQLKYPCQYSVDELKVRLKEGRKAVKAGNYKTQSEMRSKHVL' A
#
# COMPACT_ATOMS: atom_id res chain seq x y z
N MET A 1 -5.52 29.98 -33.34
CA MET A 1 -5.44 30.00 -31.87
C MET A 1 -4.02 30.36 -31.47
N LYS A 2 -3.86 31.33 -30.57
CA LYS A 2 -2.54 31.81 -30.12
C LYS A 2 -1.96 30.80 -29.13
N ALA A 3 -0.64 30.59 -29.12
CA ALA A 3 0.04 29.63 -28.24
C ALA A 3 -0.27 29.80 -26.73
N ILE A 4 -0.65 31.02 -26.33
CA ILE A 4 -1.08 31.36 -24.97
C ILE A 4 -2.42 30.71 -24.61
N GLU A 5 -3.36 30.64 -25.56
CA GLU A 5 -4.67 30.00 -25.38
C GLU A 5 -4.54 28.48 -25.22
N ILE A 6 -3.56 27.87 -25.89
CA ILE A 6 -3.26 26.44 -25.80
C ILE A 6 -2.74 26.10 -24.41
N LYS A 7 -1.75 26.87 -23.91
CA LYS A 7 -1.19 26.66 -22.56
C LYS A 7 -2.20 26.90 -21.44
N ALA A 8 -3.15 27.83 -21.64
CA ALA A 8 -4.23 28.06 -20.69
C ALA A 8 -5.19 26.87 -20.63
N LYS A 9 -5.60 26.35 -21.80
CA LYS A 9 -6.44 25.15 -21.91
C LYS A 9 -5.78 23.90 -21.32
N GLU A 10 -4.47 23.71 -21.54
CA GLU A 10 -3.73 22.59 -20.92
C GLU A 10 -3.78 22.65 -19.39
N ARG A 11 -3.63 23.83 -18.78
CA ARG A 11 -3.71 23.98 -17.32
C ARG A 11 -5.11 23.76 -16.78
N GLU A 12 -6.14 24.15 -17.52
CA GLU A 12 -7.54 23.87 -17.20
C GLU A 12 -7.81 22.37 -17.21
N LEU A 13 -7.42 21.67 -18.28
CA LEU A 13 -7.54 20.22 -18.39
C LEU A 13 -6.78 19.47 -17.28
N ILE A 14 -5.57 19.89 -16.96
CA ILE A 14 -4.79 19.31 -15.85
C ILE A 14 -5.51 19.54 -14.51
N ARG A 15 -6.15 20.68 -14.31
CA ARG A 15 -6.94 20.94 -13.10
C ARG A 15 -8.19 20.07 -13.05
N GLU A 16 -8.90 19.92 -14.16
CA GLU A 16 -10.09 19.06 -14.25
C GLU A 16 -9.74 17.61 -13.94
N ILE A 17 -8.69 17.07 -14.57
CA ILE A 17 -8.17 15.71 -14.30
C ILE A 17 -7.79 15.53 -12.83
N ASN A 18 -7.13 16.51 -12.22
CA ASN A 18 -6.75 16.44 -10.80
C ASN A 18 -7.92 16.66 -9.83
N SER A 19 -8.99 17.34 -10.27
CA SER A 19 -10.22 17.53 -9.49
C SER A 19 -11.19 16.37 -9.63
N ASP A 20 -10.96 15.49 -10.61
CA ASP A 20 -11.83 14.36 -10.89
C ASP A 20 -11.59 13.26 -9.86
N THR A 21 -12.27 13.40 -8.72
CA THR A 21 -12.31 12.43 -7.62
C THR A 21 -12.60 11.02 -8.12
N VAL A 22 -13.38 10.87 -9.20
CA VAL A 22 -13.72 9.57 -9.80
C VAL A 22 -12.50 8.94 -10.47
N LEU A 23 -11.66 9.74 -11.13
CA LEU A 23 -10.42 9.25 -11.75
C LEU A 23 -9.41 8.83 -10.67
N LEU A 24 -9.30 9.59 -9.59
CA LEU A 24 -8.45 9.25 -8.45
C LEU A 24 -8.92 7.96 -7.76
N GLU A 25 -10.22 7.82 -7.52
CA GLU A 25 -10.82 6.60 -6.95
C GLU A 25 -10.58 5.39 -7.84
N SER A 26 -10.80 5.54 -9.15
CA SER A 26 -10.56 4.47 -10.13
C SER A 26 -9.08 4.06 -10.18
N ALA A 27 -8.16 5.03 -10.13
CA ALA A 27 -6.72 4.76 -10.07
C ALA A 27 -6.32 4.03 -8.78
N LEU A 28 -6.89 4.43 -7.63
CA LEU A 28 -6.66 3.77 -6.35
C LEU A 28 -7.19 2.34 -6.34
N GLU A 29 -8.37 2.12 -6.92
CA GLU A 29 -8.98 0.80 -7.04
C GLU A 29 -8.15 -0.12 -7.94
N TYR A 30 -7.70 0.38 -9.09
CA TYR A 30 -6.78 -0.34 -9.97
C TYR A 30 -5.46 -0.73 -9.28
N VAL A 31 -4.85 0.17 -8.50
CA VAL A 31 -3.63 -0.13 -7.72
C VAL A 31 -3.90 -1.20 -6.65
N ARG A 32 -5.07 -1.20 -6.01
CA ARG A 32 -5.45 -2.25 -5.04
C ARG A 32 -5.57 -3.62 -5.72
N GLU A 33 -6.21 -3.69 -6.88
CA GLU A 33 -6.35 -4.94 -7.63
C GLU A 33 -5.01 -5.45 -8.19
N LEU A 34 -4.13 -4.55 -8.62
CA LEU A 34 -2.74 -4.89 -8.96
C LEU A 34 -1.99 -5.48 -7.75
N LYS A 35 -2.11 -4.88 -6.57
CA LYS A 35 -1.48 -5.41 -5.35
C LYS A 35 -2.05 -6.76 -4.94
N LYS A 36 -3.36 -6.96 -5.07
CA LYS A 36 -4.02 -8.25 -4.80
C LYS A 36 -3.58 -9.34 -5.78
N SER A 37 -3.52 -9.03 -7.06
CA SER A 37 -3.09 -9.99 -8.10
C SER A 37 -1.60 -10.35 -8.02
N GLN A 38 -0.76 -9.43 -7.51
CA GLN A 38 0.65 -9.70 -7.24
C GLN A 38 0.92 -10.46 -5.93
N LEU A 39 -0.05 -10.50 -5.00
CA LEU A 39 0.05 -11.28 -3.77
C LEU A 39 -0.13 -12.77 -4.10
N LYS A 40 0.98 -13.44 -4.45
CA LYS A 40 0.96 -14.89 -4.74
C LYS A 40 0.46 -15.76 -3.57
N TYR A 41 0.50 -15.29 -2.33
CA TYR A 41 -0.13 -15.92 -1.16
C TYR A 41 -0.43 -14.89 -0.07
N PRO A 42 -1.49 -15.04 0.74
CA PRO A 42 -1.76 -14.16 1.89
C PRO A 42 -0.65 -14.22 2.95
N CYS A 43 0.17 -15.27 2.93
CA CYS A 43 1.34 -15.45 3.77
C CYS A 43 2.59 -15.55 2.87
N GLN A 44 3.57 -14.68 3.10
CA GLN A 44 4.85 -14.70 2.37
C GLN A 44 5.80 -15.80 2.87
N TYR A 45 5.44 -16.49 3.95
CA TYR A 45 6.26 -17.52 4.57
C TYR A 45 5.84 -18.91 4.10
N SER A 46 6.85 -19.76 3.87
CA SER A 46 6.65 -21.20 3.80
C SER A 46 6.13 -21.76 5.14
N VAL A 47 5.59 -22.98 5.10
CA VAL A 47 5.06 -23.65 6.28
C VAL A 47 6.12 -23.80 7.37
N ASP A 48 7.36 -24.09 7.01
CA ASP A 48 8.44 -24.31 7.98
C ASP A 48 8.95 -23.00 8.58
N GLU A 49 9.06 -21.93 7.79
CA GLU A 49 9.33 -20.58 8.30
C GLU A 49 8.24 -20.14 9.28
N LEU A 50 6.98 -20.44 8.98
CA LEU A 50 5.86 -20.11 9.86
C LEU A 50 5.96 -20.86 11.21
N LYS A 51 6.33 -22.14 11.20
CA LYS A 51 6.56 -22.92 12.43
C LYS A 51 7.64 -22.29 13.32
N VAL A 52 8.75 -21.85 12.71
CA VAL A 52 9.85 -21.18 13.42
C VAL A 52 9.37 -19.88 14.06
N ARG A 53 8.71 -19.01 13.27
CA ARG A 53 8.21 -17.71 13.76
C ARG A 53 7.18 -17.87 14.90
N LEU A 54 6.30 -18.86 14.80
CA LEU A 54 5.33 -19.16 15.86
C LEU A 54 6.02 -19.63 17.15
N LYS A 55 7.07 -20.46 17.04
CA LYS A 55 7.86 -20.92 18.18
C LYS A 55 8.58 -19.76 18.87
N GLU A 56 9.14 -18.83 18.11
CA GLU A 56 9.79 -17.62 18.63
C GLU A 56 8.78 -16.68 19.29
N GLY A 57 7.63 -16.45 18.65
CA GLY A 57 6.55 -15.64 19.23
C GLY A 57 6.08 -16.17 20.58
N ARG A 58 5.88 -17.49 20.70
CA ARG A 58 5.53 -18.13 21.98
C ARG A 58 6.61 -17.94 23.05
N LYS A 59 7.88 -17.97 22.68
CA LYS A 59 8.99 -17.71 23.61
C LYS A 59 9.01 -16.24 24.06
N ALA A 60 8.82 -15.30 23.14
CA ALA A 60 8.80 -13.87 23.44
C ALA A 60 7.67 -13.51 24.42
N VAL A 61 6.47 -14.06 24.20
CA VAL A 61 5.33 -13.87 25.13
C VAL A 61 5.64 -14.42 26.52
N LYS A 62 6.21 -15.64 26.61
CA LYS A 62 6.62 -16.22 27.91
C LYS A 62 7.68 -15.40 28.63
N ALA A 63 8.53 -14.69 27.88
CA ALA A 63 9.58 -13.81 28.42
C ALA A 63 9.06 -12.40 28.76
N GLY A 64 7.78 -12.09 28.52
CA GLY A 64 7.23 -10.75 28.72
C GLY A 64 7.64 -9.72 27.66
N ASN A 65 8.22 -10.16 26.55
CA ASN A 65 8.67 -9.30 25.45
C ASN A 65 7.49 -8.99 24.52
N TYR A 66 6.70 -7.98 24.88
CA TYR A 66 5.60 -7.48 24.06
C TYR A 66 6.07 -6.31 23.18
N LYS A 67 5.46 -6.18 22.01
CA LYS A 67 5.61 -5.02 21.14
C LYS A 67 4.29 -4.29 21.05
N THR A 68 4.34 -2.97 21.13
CA THR A 68 3.19 -2.12 20.85
C THR A 68 2.79 -2.26 19.37
N GLN A 69 1.54 -1.93 19.07
CA GLN A 69 1.03 -1.95 17.71
C GLN A 69 1.82 -1.02 16.77
N SER A 70 2.32 0.11 17.31
CA SER A 70 3.18 1.06 16.59
C SER A 70 4.51 0.41 16.17
N GLU A 71 5.18 -0.29 17.08
CA GLU A 71 6.45 -0.99 16.82
C GLU A 71 6.33 -2.16 15.84
N MET A 72 5.16 -2.81 15.79
CA MET A 72 4.90 -3.85 14.80
C MET A 72 4.69 -3.26 13.39
N ARG A 73 4.08 -2.08 13.30
CA ARG A 73 3.80 -1.39 12.03
C ARG A 73 5.05 -0.72 11.44
N SER A 74 5.94 -0.19 12.27
CA SER A 74 7.17 0.49 11.81
C SER A 74 8.19 -0.44 11.13
N LYS A 75 8.07 -1.76 11.31
CA LYS A 75 8.94 -2.74 10.64
C LYS A 75 8.64 -2.96 9.16
N HIS A 76 7.49 -2.49 8.69
CA HIS A 76 7.09 -2.63 7.29
C HIS A 76 6.92 -1.24 6.70
N VAL A 77 7.99 -0.72 6.10
CA VAL A 77 7.90 0.46 5.24
C VAL A 77 7.03 0.07 4.04
N LEU A 78 5.93 0.81 3.84
CA LEU A 78 4.98 0.62 2.74
C LEU A 78 5.61 0.84 1.37
#